data_AF-A0A945LWK0-F1
#
_entry.id   AF-A0A945LWK0-F1
#
_cell.length_a   1.000
_cell.length_b   1.000
_cell.length_c   1.000
_cell.angle_alpha   90.00
_cell.angle_beta   90.00
_cell.angle_gamma   90.00
#
_symmetry.space_group_name_H-M   'P 1'
#
loop_
_entity.id
_entity.type
_entity.pdbx_description
1 polymer ?
#
loop_
_entity_poly.entity_id
_entity_poly.type
_entity_poly.pdbx_seq_one_letter_code
_entity_poly.pdbx_strand_id
1 'polypeptide(L)'
;MKLSRRDFIKSNAVAATAAAAGLSLPAPVMAANPGPNDSGVRWDKAPCRFCGTGCGVLVGTKGGRIVATQGDPEAPVNRGLNCVKGYFLSKIIYGNDRLTTPLLRKKNGKYDKNGEFEPVSWDEAFDVMAEKFKAALKKKGPTSVGMFGSGQWTVWEGYAAVKLMKAGFLTNNIDPNARHCMASAVAGFMRTFGIDEPMGCYDDLEEADAFVLWGSNMAEMHPILWSRLTDRRLTAPHVKVAVLSTFRNRNFELADIGAIFTPQSDLAILNYIANYIIENDAVDKDFVAKHVNFRRGADDIGYGLRPEHPKEKAAKNAKKAGASEPMSFDEYKAFVADYTLEKTVEISGVPAETLLKLAELYADPNVKVVSYWTMGFNQHTRGTWVNNLAYNVHLLTGKISKPGCGPFSLTGQPSACGTAREVGTFAHRLPADLVVMKKAHREKAEKTWKLPEGSIPPKPG
;
A
#
# COMPACT_ATOMS: atom_id res chain seq x y z
N MET A 1 15.68 -34.34 27.28
CA MET A 1 15.74 -34.83 25.87
C MET A 1 16.15 -33.64 25.01
N LYS A 2 17.27 -33.67 24.29
CA LYS A 2 17.68 -32.54 23.43
C LYS A 2 16.73 -32.46 22.23
N LEU A 3 15.79 -31.52 22.25
CA LEU A 3 14.92 -31.24 21.12
C LEU A 3 15.78 -30.76 19.94
N SER A 4 15.66 -31.42 18.78
CA SER A 4 16.36 -30.98 17.58
C SER A 4 15.69 -29.72 17.01
N ARG A 5 16.42 -28.93 16.20
CA ARG A 5 15.84 -27.79 15.46
C ARG A 5 14.59 -28.20 14.66
N ARG A 6 14.55 -29.43 14.15
CA ARG A 6 13.43 -29.96 13.37
C ARG A 6 12.21 -30.23 14.26
N ASP A 7 12.39 -30.72 15.48
CA ASP A 7 11.30 -31.04 16.40
C ASP A 7 10.66 -29.77 16.96
N PHE A 8 11.47 -28.73 17.22
CA PHE A 8 10.98 -27.40 17.59
C PHE A 8 10.13 -26.76 16.48
N ILE A 9 10.63 -26.78 15.23
CA ILE A 9 9.89 -26.23 14.08
C ILE A 9 8.56 -26.98 13.88
N LYS A 10 8.56 -28.32 13.99
CA LYS A 10 7.33 -29.11 13.88
C LYS A 10 6.32 -28.77 14.99
N SER A 11 6.77 -28.68 16.24
CA SER A 11 5.91 -28.39 17.38
C SER A 11 5.29 -26.99 17.28
N ASN A 12 6.06 -25.99 16.84
CA ASN A 12 5.54 -24.66 16.59
C ASN A 12 4.64 -24.57 15.36
N ALA A 13 4.91 -25.33 14.29
CA ALA A 13 3.98 -25.40 13.17
C ALA A 13 2.62 -25.97 13.61
N VAL A 14 2.61 -27.00 14.44
CA VAL A 14 1.38 -27.55 15.04
C VAL A 14 0.70 -26.51 15.93
N ALA A 15 1.46 -25.77 16.74
CA ALA A 15 0.90 -24.72 17.59
C ALA A 15 0.31 -23.56 16.79
N ALA A 16 0.97 -23.10 15.73
CA ALA A 16 0.47 -22.07 14.84
C ALA A 16 -0.80 -22.52 14.11
N THR A 17 -0.85 -23.76 13.61
CA THR A 17 -2.06 -24.32 13.00
C THR A 17 -3.21 -24.40 14.00
N ALA A 18 -2.96 -24.86 15.23
CA ALA A 18 -3.99 -24.95 16.25
C ALA A 18 -4.51 -23.58 16.67
N ALA A 19 -3.63 -22.59 16.85
CA ALA A 19 -4.00 -21.21 17.15
C ALA A 19 -4.82 -20.57 16.01
N ALA A 20 -4.39 -20.76 14.76
CA ALA A 20 -5.12 -20.29 13.58
C ALA A 20 -6.51 -20.93 13.47
N ALA A 21 -6.63 -22.22 13.81
CA ALA A 21 -7.88 -22.98 13.76
C ALA A 21 -8.74 -22.89 15.05
N GLY A 22 -8.32 -22.13 16.08
CA GLY A 22 -9.04 -22.04 17.35
C GLY A 22 -9.08 -23.34 18.16
N LEU A 23 -8.14 -24.26 17.95
CA LEU A 23 -8.07 -25.57 18.60
C LEU A 23 -7.15 -25.56 19.83
N SER A 24 -7.57 -26.22 20.90
CA SER A 24 -6.72 -26.47 22.07
C SER A 24 -5.67 -27.54 21.77
N LEU A 25 -4.41 -27.29 22.12
CA LEU A 25 -3.31 -28.23 21.91
C LEU A 25 -3.28 -29.34 22.97
N PRO A 26 -2.94 -30.59 22.59
CA PRO A 26 -2.63 -31.65 23.55
C PRO A 26 -1.41 -31.28 24.41
N ALA A 27 -1.45 -31.58 25.71
CA ALA A 27 -0.38 -31.29 26.68
C ALA A 27 1.06 -31.69 26.25
N PRO A 28 1.30 -32.80 25.52
CA PRO A 28 2.63 -33.15 25.02
C PRO A 28 3.21 -32.14 24.02
N VAL A 29 2.38 -31.45 23.24
CA VAL A 29 2.82 -30.43 22.26
C VAL A 29 3.19 -29.13 22.96
N MET A 30 2.47 -28.78 24.04
CA MET A 30 2.86 -27.67 24.92
C MET A 30 4.17 -27.95 25.65
N ALA A 31 4.41 -29.19 26.08
CA ALA A 31 5.66 -29.62 26.72
C ALA A 31 6.86 -29.75 25.76
N ALA A 32 6.61 -29.96 24.46
CA ALA A 32 7.63 -29.98 23.40
C ALA A 32 7.97 -28.59 22.84
N ASN A 33 7.41 -27.53 23.43
CA ASN A 33 7.82 -26.16 23.21
C ASN A 33 8.79 -25.79 24.36
N PRO A 34 10.09 -26.12 24.25
CA PRO A 34 11.02 -25.73 25.28
C PRO A 34 11.03 -24.20 25.25
N GLY A 35 10.84 -23.59 26.42
CA GLY A 35 11.05 -22.16 26.54
C GLY A 35 12.44 -21.77 25.97
N PRO A 36 12.66 -20.49 25.64
CA PRO A 36 13.85 -19.99 24.93
C PRO A 36 15.24 -20.40 25.45
N ASN A 37 15.33 -21.06 26.62
CA ASN A 37 16.57 -21.17 27.39
C ASN A 37 17.41 -22.44 27.15
N ASP A 38 16.93 -23.48 26.45
CA ASP A 38 17.67 -24.77 26.40
C ASP A 38 18.56 -24.96 25.14
N SER A 39 18.56 -24.01 24.20
CA SER A 39 19.31 -24.10 22.93
C SER A 39 20.44 -23.06 22.74
N GLY A 40 20.54 -22.10 23.65
CA GLY A 40 21.41 -20.93 23.52
C GLY A 40 21.03 -20.00 22.37
N VAL A 41 19.78 -20.05 21.91
CA VAL A 41 19.21 -19.16 20.88
C VAL A 41 18.33 -18.12 21.57
N ARG A 42 18.65 -16.83 21.40
CA ARG A 42 17.81 -15.72 21.88
C ARG A 42 16.76 -15.38 20.82
N TRP A 43 15.50 -15.29 21.23
CA TRP A 43 14.38 -14.97 20.34
C TRP A 43 13.83 -13.59 20.63
N ASP A 44 13.70 -12.77 19.58
CA ASP A 44 13.13 -11.43 19.67
C ASP A 44 12.12 -11.17 18.56
N LYS A 45 11.14 -10.30 18.84
CA LYS A 45 10.12 -9.91 17.87
C LYS A 45 10.65 -8.92 16.83
N ALA A 46 10.21 -9.09 15.59
CA ALA A 46 10.37 -8.12 14.52
C ALA A 46 9.18 -8.21 13.55
N PRO A 47 8.84 -7.15 12.81
CA PRO A 47 7.97 -7.29 11.65
C PRO A 47 8.71 -7.97 10.49
N CYS A 48 7.97 -8.72 9.67
CA CYS A 48 8.51 -9.29 8.43
C CYS A 48 9.10 -8.20 7.52
N ARG A 49 10.28 -8.46 6.94
CA ARG A 49 10.99 -7.48 6.11
C ARG A 49 10.35 -7.23 4.72
N PHE A 50 9.33 -7.98 4.32
CA PHE A 50 8.82 -8.00 2.95
C PHE A 50 7.59 -7.13 2.72
N CYS A 51 6.40 -7.71 2.62
CA CYS A 51 5.19 -7.02 2.15
C CYS A 51 4.45 -6.26 3.26
N GLY A 52 3.55 -5.37 2.86
CA GLY A 52 2.74 -4.53 3.73
C GLY A 52 1.68 -5.26 4.56
N THR A 53 1.55 -6.60 4.46
CA THR A 53 0.76 -7.37 5.43
C THR A 53 1.30 -7.23 6.85
N GLY A 54 2.62 -7.11 7.02
CA GLY A 54 3.21 -6.86 8.33
C GLY A 54 3.13 -8.03 9.31
N CYS A 55 3.31 -9.27 8.84
CA CYS A 55 3.37 -10.45 9.72
C CYS A 55 4.42 -10.25 10.83
N GLY A 56 4.05 -10.52 12.08
CA GLY A 56 5.00 -10.59 13.18
C GLY A 56 5.84 -11.86 13.10
N VAL A 57 7.14 -11.73 13.36
CA VAL A 57 8.08 -12.85 13.36
C VAL A 57 8.93 -12.86 14.63
N LEU A 58 9.29 -14.06 15.08
CA LEU A 58 10.32 -14.26 16.09
C LEU A 58 11.65 -14.59 15.39
N VAL A 59 12.69 -13.82 15.70
CA VAL A 59 14.03 -13.93 15.13
C VAL A 59 14.96 -14.60 16.14
N GLY A 60 15.43 -15.80 15.81
CA GLY A 60 16.34 -16.57 16.65
C GLY A 60 17.79 -16.25 16.34
N THR A 61 18.52 -15.74 17.33
CA THR A 61 19.93 -15.34 17.22
C THR A 61 20.86 -16.17 18.11
N LYS A 62 22.03 -16.54 17.59
CA LYS A 62 23.09 -17.25 18.31
C LYS A 62 24.45 -16.89 17.74
N GLY A 63 25.43 -16.59 18.59
CA GLY A 63 26.78 -16.22 18.16
C GLY A 63 26.82 -15.03 17.19
N GLY A 64 25.99 -14.00 17.44
CA GLY A 64 25.92 -12.81 16.59
C GLY A 64 25.26 -13.04 15.22
N ARG A 65 24.59 -14.17 15.00
CA ARG A 65 23.94 -14.52 13.72
C ARG A 65 22.48 -14.88 13.91
N ILE A 66 21.66 -14.56 12.91
CA ILE A 66 20.31 -15.08 12.78
C ILE A 66 20.41 -16.53 12.30
N VAL A 67 19.94 -17.47 13.11
CA VAL A 67 20.01 -18.91 12.83
C VAL A 67 18.64 -19.51 12.50
N ALA A 68 17.56 -18.80 12.84
CA ALA A 68 16.19 -19.21 12.56
C ALA A 68 15.24 -18.01 12.57
N THR A 69 14.11 -18.15 11.87
CA THR A 69 12.96 -17.24 11.93
C THR A 69 11.68 -18.07 11.91
N GLN A 70 10.65 -17.63 12.62
CA GLN A 70 9.33 -18.24 12.61
C GLN A 70 8.24 -17.18 12.70
N GLY A 71 7.00 -17.54 12.34
CA GLY A 71 5.87 -16.64 12.59
C GLY A 71 5.65 -16.50 14.08
N ASP A 72 5.34 -15.29 14.52
CA ASP A 72 5.01 -15.01 15.92
C ASP A 72 3.56 -15.45 16.21
N PRO A 73 3.33 -16.44 17.10
CA PRO A 73 1.98 -16.90 17.46
C PRO A 73 1.14 -15.81 18.10
N GLU A 74 1.75 -14.85 18.79
CA GLU A 74 1.06 -13.76 19.50
C GLU A 74 0.77 -12.57 18.59
N ALA A 75 1.35 -12.52 17.37
CA ALA A 75 1.10 -11.44 16.44
C ALA A 75 -0.30 -11.54 15.81
N PRO A 76 -1.19 -10.55 16.02
CA PRO A 76 -2.60 -10.64 15.62
C PRO A 76 -2.80 -10.71 14.10
N VAL A 77 -1.83 -10.19 13.34
CA VAL A 77 -1.86 -10.20 11.86
C VAL A 77 -1.88 -11.62 11.30
N ASN A 78 -1.00 -12.48 11.82
CA ASN A 78 -0.66 -13.76 11.19
C ASN A 78 -0.80 -14.97 12.10
N ARG A 79 -0.98 -14.81 13.41
CA ARG A 79 -1.25 -15.88 14.38
C ARG A 79 -0.29 -17.08 14.20
N GLY A 80 1.00 -16.80 14.06
CA GLY A 80 2.06 -17.80 13.87
C GLY A 80 2.34 -18.23 12.42
N LEU A 81 1.50 -17.85 11.45
CA LEU A 81 1.71 -18.20 10.04
C LEU A 81 2.76 -17.32 9.35
N ASN A 82 3.36 -17.85 8.30
CA ASN A 82 4.23 -17.13 7.38
C ASN A 82 4.04 -17.64 5.95
N CYS A 83 4.40 -16.81 4.96
CA CYS A 83 4.56 -17.28 3.58
C CYS A 83 6.01 -17.73 3.34
N VAL A 84 6.28 -18.32 2.16
CA VAL A 84 7.61 -18.80 1.78
C VAL A 84 8.71 -17.74 1.97
N LYS A 85 8.43 -16.48 1.66
CA LYS A 85 9.39 -15.37 1.84
C LYS A 85 9.74 -15.20 3.32
N GLY A 86 8.74 -15.19 4.19
CA GLY A 86 8.89 -15.07 5.65
C GLY A 86 9.71 -16.21 6.26
N TYR A 87 9.48 -17.45 5.82
CA TYR A 87 10.24 -18.62 6.28
C TYR A 87 11.74 -18.56 5.95
N PHE A 88 12.14 -17.81 4.94
CA PHE A 88 13.54 -17.65 4.52
C PHE A 88 14.20 -16.33 4.98
N LEU A 89 13.57 -15.57 5.89
CA LEU A 89 14.14 -14.33 6.43
C LEU A 89 15.54 -14.52 7.04
N SER A 90 15.83 -15.68 7.63
CA SER A 90 17.16 -15.97 8.21
C SER A 90 18.31 -16.01 7.20
N LYS A 91 18.05 -15.94 5.89
CA LYS A 91 19.06 -16.03 4.82
C LYS A 91 19.38 -14.70 4.13
N ILE A 92 18.47 -13.73 4.14
CA ILE A 92 18.52 -12.58 3.22
C ILE A 92 19.70 -11.62 3.47
N ILE A 93 20.30 -11.65 4.65
CA ILE A 93 21.45 -10.80 5.02
C ILE A 93 22.81 -11.49 4.83
N TYR A 94 22.82 -12.71 4.29
CA TYR A 94 24.02 -13.56 4.17
C TYR A 94 24.38 -13.92 2.73
N GLY A 95 23.94 -13.13 1.74
CA GLY A 95 24.49 -13.21 0.39
C GLY A 95 26.01 -13.00 0.42
N ASN A 96 26.76 -13.77 -0.36
CA ASN A 96 28.23 -13.75 -0.36
C ASN A 96 28.81 -12.43 -0.85
N ASP A 97 28.02 -11.64 -1.58
CA ASP A 97 28.33 -10.37 -2.22
C ASP A 97 27.83 -9.15 -1.44
N ARG A 98 27.49 -9.31 -0.15
CA ARG A 98 27.01 -8.20 0.69
C ARG A 98 28.07 -7.10 0.74
N LEU A 99 27.71 -5.88 0.33
CA LEU A 99 28.60 -4.72 0.36
C LEU A 99 29.14 -4.49 1.78
N THR A 100 30.47 -4.54 1.94
CA THR A 100 31.16 -4.39 3.23
C THR A 100 31.95 -3.10 3.36
N THR A 101 32.24 -2.42 2.24
CA THR A 101 33.02 -1.17 2.21
C THR A 101 32.44 -0.21 1.17
N PRO A 102 32.58 1.11 1.35
CA PRO A 102 32.22 2.08 0.33
C PRO A 102 32.95 1.85 -1.00
N LEU A 103 32.24 2.01 -2.11
CA LEU A 103 32.81 1.88 -3.45
C LEU A 103 32.69 3.22 -4.18
N LEU A 104 33.82 3.74 -4.66
CA LEU A 104 33.88 5.00 -5.41
C LEU A 104 34.41 4.72 -6.82
N ARG A 105 33.83 5.35 -7.85
CA ARG A 105 34.40 5.28 -9.19
C ARG A 105 35.67 6.12 -9.26
N LYS A 106 36.81 5.48 -9.57
CA LYS A 106 38.12 6.12 -9.61
C LYS A 106 38.84 5.87 -10.92
N LYS A 107 39.64 6.85 -11.33
CA LYS A 107 40.63 6.77 -12.40
C LYS A 107 41.83 7.60 -11.98
N ASN A 108 43.03 7.04 -12.07
CA ASN A 108 44.27 7.70 -11.63
C ASN A 108 44.22 8.20 -10.16
N GLY A 109 43.64 7.39 -9.27
CA GLY A 109 43.59 7.67 -7.82
C GLY A 109 42.58 8.73 -7.39
N LYS A 110 41.75 9.26 -8.29
CA LYS A 110 40.75 10.31 -7.99
C LYS A 110 39.36 9.91 -8.48
N TYR A 111 38.32 10.53 -7.93
CA TYR A 111 36.95 10.38 -8.44
C TYR A 111 36.88 10.70 -9.93
N ASP A 112 36.36 9.77 -10.72
CA ASP A 112 36.07 9.95 -12.14
C ASP A 112 34.76 9.24 -12.48
N LYS A 113 33.86 9.94 -13.20
CA LYS A 113 32.56 9.38 -13.57
C LYS A 113 32.68 8.15 -14.48
N ASN A 114 33.75 8.10 -15.27
CA ASN A 114 34.09 7.01 -16.20
C ASN A 114 35.13 6.04 -15.60
N GLY A 115 35.40 6.13 -14.30
CA GLY A 115 36.27 5.20 -13.59
C GLY A 115 35.57 3.89 -13.19
N GLU A 116 36.38 2.93 -12.73
CA GLU A 116 35.92 1.66 -12.17
C GLU A 116 35.70 1.78 -10.67
N PHE A 117 34.87 0.90 -10.09
CA PHE A 117 34.65 0.90 -8.65
C PHE A 117 35.87 0.41 -7.89
N GLU A 118 36.36 1.24 -6.98
CA GLU A 118 37.44 0.91 -6.06
C GLU A 118 36.95 1.07 -4.60
N PRO A 119 37.37 0.18 -3.68
CA PRO A 119 37.18 0.36 -2.25
C PRO A 119 37.77 1.67 -1.74
N VAL A 120 37.01 2.42 -0.93
CA VAL A 120 37.48 3.63 -0.23
C VAL A 120 37.05 3.62 1.24
N SER A 121 37.64 4.50 2.06
CA SER A 121 37.19 4.71 3.44
C SER A 121 35.85 5.45 3.46
N TRP A 122 35.15 5.40 4.60
CA TRP A 122 33.96 6.23 4.82
C TRP A 122 34.26 7.73 4.74
N ASP A 123 35.43 8.16 5.25
CA ASP A 123 35.84 9.57 5.20
C ASP A 123 36.01 10.05 3.76
N GLU A 124 36.72 9.29 2.90
CA GLU A 124 36.87 9.65 1.48
C GLU A 124 35.52 9.66 0.75
N ALA A 125 34.65 8.68 1.04
CA ALA A 125 33.31 8.65 0.46
C ALA A 125 32.50 9.90 0.84
N PHE A 126 32.49 10.28 2.12
CA PHE A 126 31.77 11.46 2.59
C PHE A 126 32.42 12.77 2.13
N ASP A 127 33.74 12.86 2.03
CA ASP A 127 34.44 14.04 1.51
C ASP A 127 34.01 14.32 0.06
N VAL A 128 34.01 13.28 -0.78
CA VAL A 128 33.56 13.43 -2.17
C VAL A 128 32.06 13.76 -2.23
N MET A 129 31.21 13.11 -1.44
CA MET A 129 29.78 13.45 -1.37
C MET A 129 29.55 14.90 -0.95
N ALA A 130 30.24 15.37 0.09
CA ALA A 130 30.13 16.72 0.59
C ALA A 130 30.64 17.75 -0.42
N GLU A 131 31.77 17.48 -1.09
CA GLU A 131 32.28 18.33 -2.19
C GLU A 131 31.23 18.48 -3.29
N LYS A 132 30.67 17.35 -3.78
CA LYS A 132 29.70 17.37 -4.88
C LYS A 132 28.40 18.07 -4.51
N PHE A 133 27.86 17.82 -3.30
CA PHE A 133 26.66 18.50 -2.83
C PHE A 133 26.89 20.00 -2.66
N LYS A 134 27.99 20.42 -2.00
CA LYS A 134 28.33 21.85 -1.85
C LYS A 134 28.51 22.53 -3.21
N ALA A 135 29.18 21.88 -4.16
CA ALA A 135 29.36 22.42 -5.51
C ALA A 135 28.02 22.59 -6.25
N ALA A 136 27.11 21.61 -6.17
CA ALA A 136 25.79 21.69 -6.78
C ALA A 136 24.95 22.81 -6.16
N LEU A 137 24.89 22.86 -4.81
CA LEU A 137 24.19 23.90 -4.07
C LEU A 137 24.73 25.31 -4.39
N LYS A 138 26.06 25.49 -4.42
CA LYS A 138 26.68 26.78 -4.77
C LYS A 138 26.36 27.20 -6.21
N LYS A 139 26.36 26.26 -7.15
CA LYS A 139 26.20 26.58 -8.59
C LYS A 139 24.74 26.76 -9.02
N LYS A 140 23.82 25.96 -8.47
CA LYS A 140 22.44 25.85 -8.97
C LYS A 140 21.37 25.93 -7.87
N GLY A 141 21.78 26.03 -6.61
CA GLY A 141 20.87 26.08 -5.47
C GLY A 141 20.23 24.74 -5.09
N PRO A 142 19.30 24.75 -4.12
CA PRO A 142 18.69 23.55 -3.53
C PRO A 142 17.95 22.62 -4.50
N THR A 143 17.41 23.16 -5.60
CA THR A 143 16.66 22.38 -6.60
C THR A 143 17.55 21.47 -7.45
N SER A 144 18.87 21.53 -7.28
CA SER A 144 19.84 20.72 -8.03
C SER A 144 20.33 19.47 -7.31
N VAL A 145 19.98 19.31 -6.03
CA VAL A 145 20.25 18.10 -5.24
C VAL A 145 18.95 17.37 -4.99
N GLY A 146 19.01 16.06 -4.72
CA GLY A 146 17.82 15.26 -4.48
C GLY A 146 18.13 13.93 -3.80
N MET A 147 17.08 13.30 -3.26
CA MET A 147 17.14 12.01 -2.58
C MET A 147 15.98 11.13 -3.04
N PHE A 148 16.28 9.90 -3.44
CA PHE A 148 15.26 8.90 -3.74
C PHE A 148 15.14 7.92 -2.59
N GLY A 149 14.04 8.01 -1.85
CA GLY A 149 13.82 7.28 -0.61
C GLY A 149 13.10 5.96 -0.78
N SER A 150 12.66 5.38 0.33
CA SER A 150 12.02 4.06 0.31
C SER A 150 10.93 3.89 1.37
N GLY A 151 9.81 3.26 1.00
CA GLY A 151 8.84 2.68 1.95
C GLY A 151 9.35 1.44 2.69
N GLN A 152 10.63 1.11 2.57
CA GLN A 152 11.32 0.08 3.36
C GLN A 152 12.32 0.67 4.36
N TRP A 153 12.44 2.00 4.41
CA TRP A 153 13.10 2.65 5.53
C TRP A 153 12.31 2.42 6.81
N THR A 154 13.03 2.40 7.92
CA THR A 154 12.45 2.63 9.24
C THR A 154 11.86 4.05 9.31
N VAL A 155 10.91 4.24 10.24
CA VAL A 155 10.24 5.54 10.41
C VAL A 155 11.25 6.66 10.68
N TRP A 156 12.24 6.40 11.55
CA TRP A 156 13.25 7.40 11.90
C TRP A 156 14.25 7.67 10.77
N GLU A 157 14.60 6.71 9.93
CA GLU A 157 15.39 6.97 8.71
C GLU A 157 14.64 7.91 7.77
N GLY A 158 13.35 7.66 7.53
CA GLY A 158 12.53 8.56 6.71
C GLY A 158 12.40 9.96 7.31
N TYR A 159 12.25 10.06 8.64
CA TYR A 159 12.13 11.35 9.31
C TYR A 159 13.44 12.13 9.31
N ALA A 160 14.57 11.45 9.55
CA ALA A 160 15.89 12.05 9.44
C ALA A 160 16.16 12.54 8.00
N ALA A 161 15.79 11.76 6.98
CA ALA A 161 15.90 12.14 5.58
C ALA A 161 15.05 13.37 5.24
N VAL A 162 13.79 13.42 5.71
CA VAL A 162 12.91 14.58 5.52
C VAL A 162 13.50 15.84 6.15
N LYS A 163 14.01 15.75 7.38
CA LYS A 163 14.67 16.90 8.03
C LYS A 163 15.94 17.32 7.30
N LEU A 164 16.80 16.38 6.92
CA LEU A 164 18.02 16.68 6.16
C LEU A 164 17.70 17.43 4.86
N MET A 165 16.72 16.95 4.10
CA MET A 165 16.40 17.52 2.78
C MET A 165 15.63 18.85 2.91
N LYS A 166 14.53 18.88 3.67
CA LYS A 166 13.60 20.02 3.71
C LYS A 166 14.03 21.12 4.68
N ALA A 167 14.70 20.76 5.78
CA ALA A 167 15.15 21.71 6.81
C ALA A 167 16.65 22.00 6.76
N GLY A 168 17.47 21.03 6.31
CA GLY A 168 18.91 21.21 6.16
C GLY A 168 19.27 21.83 4.81
N PHE A 169 19.02 21.09 3.72
CA PHE A 169 19.34 21.53 2.37
C PHE A 169 18.31 22.45 1.73
N LEU A 170 17.19 22.70 2.41
CA LEU A 170 16.09 23.55 1.96
C LEU A 170 15.59 23.18 0.56
N THR A 171 15.46 21.88 0.31
CA THR A 171 14.94 21.33 -0.94
C THR A 171 13.80 20.36 -0.68
N ASN A 172 12.82 20.39 -1.56
CA ASN A 172 11.72 19.44 -1.56
C ASN A 172 11.97 18.24 -2.49
N ASN A 173 13.16 18.12 -3.09
CA ASN A 173 13.53 17.02 -3.99
C ASN A 173 13.82 15.73 -3.23
N ILE A 174 12.87 15.26 -2.43
CA ILE A 174 12.85 13.96 -1.76
C ILE A 174 11.56 13.27 -2.14
N ASP A 175 11.65 12.10 -2.77
CA ASP A 175 10.48 11.29 -3.11
C ASP A 175 10.83 9.80 -3.00
N PRO A 176 9.91 8.92 -2.57
CA PRO A 176 10.22 7.53 -2.31
C PRO A 176 9.77 6.63 -3.46
N ASN A 177 10.28 5.40 -3.50
CA ASN A 177 9.71 4.36 -4.38
C ASN A 177 8.19 4.13 -4.16
N ALA A 178 7.64 4.47 -2.99
CA ALA A 178 6.21 4.43 -2.72
C ALA A 178 5.39 5.36 -3.64
N ARG A 179 6.02 6.32 -4.33
CA ARG A 179 5.42 7.06 -5.46
C ARG A 179 4.87 6.15 -6.54
N HIS A 180 5.62 5.09 -6.87
CA HIS A 180 5.24 4.09 -7.86
C HIS A 180 4.22 3.09 -7.32
N CYS A 181 3.78 3.23 -6.06
CA CYS A 181 2.97 2.25 -5.37
C CYS A 181 1.68 2.86 -4.83
N MET A 182 1.75 3.77 -3.85
CA MET A 182 0.59 4.19 -3.07
C MET A 182 0.07 5.58 -3.43
N ALA A 183 0.78 6.36 -4.25
CA ALA A 183 0.43 7.77 -4.49
C ALA A 183 -1.01 7.98 -5.01
N SER A 184 -1.50 7.09 -5.87
CA SER A 184 -2.89 7.11 -6.36
C SER A 184 -3.91 6.84 -5.24
N ALA A 185 -3.62 5.91 -4.33
CA ALA A 185 -4.46 5.64 -3.17
C ALA A 185 -4.46 6.81 -2.20
N VAL A 186 -3.28 7.38 -1.89
CA VAL A 186 -3.15 8.58 -1.05
C VAL A 186 -3.96 9.74 -1.62
N ALA A 187 -3.80 10.03 -2.91
CA ALA A 187 -4.59 11.07 -3.57
C ALA A 187 -6.10 10.74 -3.52
N GLY A 188 -6.46 9.47 -3.62
CA GLY A 188 -7.83 8.99 -3.50
C GLY A 188 -8.43 9.25 -2.11
N PHE A 189 -7.70 8.87 -1.06
CA PHE A 189 -8.04 9.13 0.35
C PHE A 189 -8.19 10.63 0.62
N MET A 190 -7.18 11.43 0.27
CA MET A 190 -7.20 12.88 0.51
C MET A 190 -8.35 13.59 -0.20
N ARG A 191 -8.76 13.13 -1.39
CA ARG A 191 -9.90 13.70 -2.12
C ARG A 191 -11.26 13.33 -1.52
N THR A 192 -11.38 12.11 -0.99
CA THR A 192 -12.65 11.56 -0.53
C THR A 192 -12.89 11.85 0.94
N PHE A 193 -11.85 11.72 1.77
CA PHE A 193 -11.94 11.76 3.24
C PHE A 193 -11.11 12.88 3.87
N GLY A 194 -10.19 13.50 3.12
CA GLY A 194 -9.32 14.57 3.64
C GLY A 194 -8.21 14.11 4.58
N ILE A 195 -8.09 12.80 4.80
CA ILE A 195 -7.07 12.12 5.61
C ILE A 195 -6.66 10.84 4.90
N ASP A 196 -5.39 10.45 5.02
CA ASP A 196 -4.83 9.24 4.41
C ASP A 196 -5.16 7.96 5.22
N GLU A 197 -5.00 6.81 4.56
CA GLU A 197 -5.06 5.44 5.10
C GLU A 197 -6.46 4.81 5.27
N PRO A 198 -6.56 3.46 5.21
CA PRO A 198 -7.84 2.76 5.37
C PRO A 198 -8.50 3.06 6.72
N MET A 199 -9.82 3.20 6.71
CA MET A 199 -10.65 3.33 7.92
C MET A 199 -11.06 1.98 8.54
N GLY A 200 -10.84 0.88 7.82
CA GLY A 200 -11.03 -0.49 8.31
C GLY A 200 -9.74 -1.10 8.84
N CYS A 201 -9.78 -2.38 9.24
CA CYS A 201 -8.61 -3.13 9.69
C CYS A 201 -8.67 -4.59 9.21
N TYR A 202 -7.66 -5.40 9.52
CA TYR A 202 -7.65 -6.79 9.05
C TYR A 202 -8.73 -7.66 9.68
N ASP A 203 -9.34 -7.24 10.79
CA ASP A 203 -10.41 -7.98 11.45
C ASP A 203 -11.68 -8.01 10.60
N ASP A 204 -11.78 -7.12 9.61
CA ASP A 204 -12.83 -7.17 8.59
C ASP A 204 -12.79 -8.48 7.78
N LEU A 205 -11.65 -9.19 7.73
CA LEU A 205 -11.54 -10.48 7.05
C LEU A 205 -12.37 -11.58 7.71
N GLU A 206 -12.58 -11.52 9.03
CA GLU A 206 -13.38 -12.54 9.73
C GLU A 206 -14.88 -12.22 9.73
N GLU A 207 -15.25 -10.97 9.44
CA GLU A 207 -16.61 -10.46 9.55
C GLU A 207 -17.34 -10.27 8.22
N ALA A 208 -16.62 -10.23 7.10
CA ALA A 208 -17.20 -9.98 5.78
C ALA A 208 -18.06 -11.15 5.27
N ASP A 209 -19.07 -10.81 4.47
CA ASP A 209 -19.92 -11.75 3.73
C ASP A 209 -19.56 -11.80 2.24
N ALA A 210 -18.89 -10.76 1.73
CA ALA A 210 -18.36 -10.74 0.39
C ALA A 210 -17.00 -10.04 0.30
N PHE A 211 -16.10 -10.64 -0.46
CA PHE A 211 -14.81 -10.06 -0.81
C PHE A 211 -14.78 -9.71 -2.29
N VAL A 212 -14.40 -8.48 -2.63
CA VAL A 212 -14.23 -8.06 -4.03
C VAL A 212 -12.78 -7.63 -4.26
N LEU A 213 -12.03 -8.45 -4.99
CA LEU A 213 -10.63 -8.20 -5.30
C LEU A 213 -10.52 -7.52 -6.67
N TRP A 214 -10.26 -6.22 -6.64
CA TRP A 214 -10.07 -5.36 -7.82
C TRP A 214 -8.62 -5.36 -8.28
N GLY A 215 -8.25 -6.38 -9.06
CA GLY A 215 -6.90 -6.53 -9.62
C GLY A 215 -5.81 -6.90 -8.59
N SER A 216 -6.20 -7.15 -7.33
CA SER A 216 -5.28 -7.58 -6.27
C SER A 216 -4.99 -9.07 -6.35
N ASN A 217 -3.77 -9.47 -6.71
CA ASN A 217 -3.31 -10.86 -6.57
C ASN A 217 -2.87 -11.17 -5.11
N MET A 218 -3.83 -11.24 -4.18
CA MET A 218 -3.55 -11.45 -2.76
C MET A 218 -2.85 -12.78 -2.46
N ALA A 219 -3.16 -13.84 -3.22
CA ALA A 219 -2.56 -15.17 -3.02
C ALA A 219 -1.03 -15.15 -3.06
N GLU A 220 -0.43 -14.28 -3.89
CA GLU A 220 1.01 -14.21 -4.07
C GLU A 220 1.65 -12.96 -3.43
N MET A 221 0.89 -11.85 -3.33
CA MET A 221 1.41 -10.54 -2.93
C MET A 221 1.08 -10.19 -1.47
N HIS A 222 -0.03 -10.72 -0.93
CA HIS A 222 -0.43 -10.59 0.48
C HIS A 222 -0.87 -11.94 1.07
N PRO A 223 0.00 -12.99 1.06
CA PRO A 223 -0.46 -14.37 1.21
C PRO A 223 -1.13 -14.68 2.55
N ILE A 224 -0.77 -13.98 3.63
CA ILE A 224 -1.39 -14.19 4.93
C ILE A 224 -2.78 -13.55 5.01
N LEU A 225 -3.01 -12.41 4.35
CA LEU A 225 -4.36 -11.87 4.24
C LEU A 225 -5.23 -12.77 3.35
N TRP A 226 -4.66 -13.31 2.27
CA TRP A 226 -5.32 -14.33 1.46
C TRP A 226 -5.65 -15.60 2.27
N SER A 227 -4.77 -16.03 3.17
CA SER A 227 -5.03 -17.16 4.06
C SER A 227 -6.22 -16.91 4.97
N ARG A 228 -6.33 -15.71 5.56
CA ARG A 228 -7.47 -15.32 6.41
C ARG A 228 -8.78 -15.24 5.61
N LEU A 229 -8.73 -14.64 4.43
CA LEU A 229 -9.85 -14.61 3.49
C LEU A 229 -10.30 -16.02 3.10
N THR A 230 -9.34 -16.90 2.80
CA THR A 230 -9.60 -18.31 2.46
C THR A 230 -10.26 -19.04 3.62
N ASP A 231 -9.77 -18.84 4.84
CA ASP A 231 -10.38 -19.42 6.05
C ASP A 231 -11.83 -18.98 6.20
N ARG A 232 -12.10 -17.67 6.13
CA ARG A 232 -13.48 -17.12 6.16
C ARG A 232 -14.36 -17.74 5.08
N ARG A 233 -13.89 -17.77 3.83
CA ARG A 233 -14.67 -18.32 2.70
C ARG A 233 -14.95 -19.82 2.86
N LEU A 234 -14.00 -20.61 3.33
CA LEU A 234 -14.16 -22.06 3.44
C LEU A 234 -14.95 -22.50 4.68
N THR A 235 -14.94 -21.70 5.75
CA THR A 235 -15.66 -22.01 7.00
C THR A 235 -17.07 -21.42 7.06
N ALA A 236 -17.37 -20.40 6.25
CA ALA A 236 -18.68 -19.76 6.18
C ALA A 236 -19.29 -19.89 4.77
N PRO A 237 -20.18 -20.87 4.51
CA PRO A 237 -20.67 -21.20 3.16
C PRO A 237 -21.42 -20.08 2.43
N HIS A 238 -21.97 -19.10 3.17
CA HIS A 238 -22.67 -17.96 2.59
C HIS A 238 -21.71 -16.91 2.00
N VAL A 239 -20.44 -16.92 2.41
CA VAL A 239 -19.45 -15.94 1.99
C VAL A 239 -19.13 -16.10 0.50
N LYS A 240 -19.02 -14.98 -0.21
CA LYS A 240 -18.65 -14.94 -1.64
C LYS A 240 -17.32 -14.26 -1.90
N VAL A 241 -16.54 -14.79 -2.84
CA VAL A 241 -15.29 -14.18 -3.32
C VAL A 241 -15.43 -13.81 -4.79
N ALA A 242 -15.45 -12.51 -5.07
CA ALA A 242 -15.34 -11.97 -6.42
C ALA A 242 -13.88 -11.57 -6.72
N VAL A 243 -13.34 -12.09 -7.82
CA VAL A 243 -11.97 -11.81 -8.27
C VAL A 243 -12.02 -11.21 -9.67
N LEU A 244 -11.61 -9.95 -9.77
CA LEU A 244 -11.43 -9.24 -11.02
C LEU A 244 -9.94 -9.11 -11.33
N SER A 245 -9.53 -9.44 -12.55
CA SER A 245 -8.13 -9.31 -12.98
C SER A 245 -8.05 -9.09 -14.49
N THR A 246 -6.91 -8.61 -14.99
CA THR A 246 -6.64 -8.53 -16.44
C THR A 246 -6.05 -9.83 -16.99
N PHE A 247 -5.67 -10.76 -16.12
CA PHE A 247 -5.18 -12.10 -16.44
C PHE A 247 -5.51 -13.09 -15.32
N ARG A 248 -5.66 -14.38 -15.63
CA ARG A 248 -5.94 -15.41 -14.62
C ARG A 248 -4.70 -15.64 -13.73
N ASN A 249 -4.91 -15.72 -12.42
CA ASN A 249 -3.89 -15.97 -11.40
C ASN A 249 -4.44 -16.88 -10.29
N ARG A 250 -3.66 -17.15 -9.24
CA ARG A 250 -4.02 -18.10 -8.17
C ARG A 250 -5.27 -17.72 -7.37
N ASN A 251 -5.66 -16.46 -7.31
CA ASN A 251 -6.90 -16.08 -6.62
C ASN A 251 -8.14 -16.73 -7.26
N PHE A 252 -8.11 -17.01 -8.57
CA PHE A 252 -9.24 -17.60 -9.28
C PHE A 252 -9.55 -19.03 -8.83
N GLU A 253 -8.66 -19.68 -8.06
CA GLU A 253 -8.90 -21.00 -7.47
C GLU A 253 -9.96 -20.97 -6.36
N LEU A 254 -10.18 -19.81 -5.71
CA LEU A 254 -11.18 -19.61 -4.66
C LEU A 254 -12.39 -18.77 -5.11
N ALA A 255 -12.35 -18.19 -6.31
CA ALA A 255 -13.35 -17.24 -6.76
C ALA A 255 -14.72 -17.90 -7.03
N ASP A 256 -15.77 -17.39 -6.40
CA ASP A 256 -17.17 -17.68 -6.76
C ASP A 256 -17.59 -16.89 -8.02
N ILE A 257 -17.07 -15.65 -8.14
CA ILE A 257 -17.32 -14.75 -9.26
C ILE A 257 -15.97 -14.33 -9.85
N GLY A 258 -15.55 -14.95 -10.94
CA GLY A 258 -14.31 -14.63 -11.62
C GLY A 258 -14.53 -13.77 -12.87
N ALA A 259 -13.84 -12.64 -12.99
CA ALA A 259 -13.88 -11.78 -14.18
C ALA A 259 -12.47 -11.49 -14.71
N ILE A 260 -12.28 -11.74 -16.01
CA ILE A 260 -11.17 -11.19 -16.77
C ILE A 260 -11.69 -9.98 -17.53
N PHE A 261 -11.11 -8.81 -17.29
CA PHE A 261 -11.56 -7.55 -17.89
C PHE A 261 -10.45 -6.87 -18.70
N THR A 262 -10.84 -6.12 -19.73
CA THR A 262 -9.94 -5.31 -20.55
C THR A 262 -9.24 -4.25 -19.69
N PRO A 263 -7.91 -4.07 -19.76
CA PRO A 263 -7.21 -3.06 -18.95
C PRO A 263 -7.86 -1.68 -19.00
N GLN A 264 -7.98 -1.03 -17.84
CA GLN A 264 -8.61 0.29 -17.63
C GLN A 264 -10.16 0.33 -17.72
N SER A 265 -10.82 -0.80 -18.04
CA SER A 265 -12.29 -0.87 -18.06
C SER A 265 -12.93 -1.00 -16.67
N ASP A 266 -12.13 -1.19 -15.63
CA ASP A 266 -12.57 -1.14 -14.22
C ASP A 266 -13.26 0.18 -13.85
N LEU A 267 -12.85 1.29 -14.47
CA LEU A 267 -13.56 2.57 -14.41
C LEU A 267 -15.02 2.47 -14.85
N ALA A 268 -15.30 1.73 -15.93
CA ALA A 268 -16.65 1.55 -16.44
C ALA A 268 -17.44 0.60 -15.53
N ILE A 269 -16.81 -0.50 -15.08
CA ILE A 269 -17.45 -1.46 -14.17
C ILE A 269 -17.89 -0.79 -12.86
N LEU A 270 -17.04 0.05 -12.23
CA LEU A 270 -17.41 0.74 -10.99
C LEU A 270 -18.52 1.78 -11.19
N ASN A 271 -18.53 2.51 -12.32
CA ASN A 271 -19.65 3.40 -12.63
C ASN A 271 -20.94 2.63 -12.90
N TYR A 272 -20.86 1.46 -13.55
CA TYR A 272 -22.00 0.57 -13.73
C TYR A 272 -22.55 0.06 -12.39
N ILE A 273 -21.69 -0.35 -11.46
CA ILE A 273 -22.14 -0.77 -10.12
C ILE A 273 -22.86 0.40 -9.41
N ALA A 274 -22.33 1.62 -9.51
CA ALA A 274 -23.00 2.80 -8.97
C ALA A 274 -24.36 3.06 -9.65
N ASN A 275 -24.44 2.93 -10.98
CA ASN A 275 -25.70 3.05 -11.71
C ASN A 275 -26.71 1.98 -11.25
N TYR A 276 -26.28 0.73 -11.17
CA TYR A 276 -27.09 -0.41 -10.73
C TYR A 276 -27.66 -0.18 -9.32
N ILE A 277 -26.84 0.29 -8.38
CA ILE A 277 -27.30 0.63 -7.01
C ILE A 277 -28.44 1.67 -7.06
N ILE A 278 -28.32 2.68 -7.92
CA ILE A 278 -29.33 3.75 -8.06
C ILE A 278 -30.59 3.25 -8.76
N GLU A 279 -30.46 2.48 -9.84
CA GLU A 279 -31.59 1.94 -10.61
C GLU A 279 -32.42 0.92 -9.82
N ASN A 280 -31.81 0.23 -8.86
CA ASN A 280 -32.47 -0.77 -8.02
C ASN A 280 -32.87 -0.24 -6.63
N ASP A 281 -32.93 1.10 -6.45
CA ASP A 281 -33.27 1.76 -5.18
C ASP A 281 -32.47 1.27 -3.96
N ALA A 282 -31.22 0.86 -4.18
CA ALA A 282 -30.33 0.28 -3.18
C ALA A 282 -29.40 1.31 -2.50
N VAL A 283 -29.67 2.60 -2.71
CA VAL A 283 -28.94 3.69 -2.06
C VAL A 283 -29.32 3.76 -0.57
N ASP A 284 -28.34 3.80 0.32
CA ASP A 284 -28.57 4.14 1.73
C ASP A 284 -28.83 5.65 1.83
N LYS A 285 -30.11 6.01 1.68
CA LYS A 285 -30.57 7.41 1.62
C LYS A 285 -30.23 8.19 2.89
N ASP A 286 -30.27 7.56 4.06
CA ASP A 286 -29.96 8.21 5.34
C ASP A 286 -28.46 8.50 5.46
N PHE A 287 -27.62 7.50 5.15
CA PHE A 287 -26.18 7.67 5.16
C PHE A 287 -25.73 8.73 4.15
N VAL A 288 -26.22 8.66 2.90
CA VAL A 288 -25.88 9.62 1.85
C VAL A 288 -26.28 11.03 2.24
N ALA A 289 -27.50 11.24 2.77
CA ALA A 289 -27.97 12.56 3.16
C ALA A 289 -27.14 13.18 4.30
N LYS A 290 -26.62 12.38 5.23
CA LYS A 290 -25.89 12.87 6.41
C LYS A 290 -24.38 12.97 6.21
N HIS A 291 -23.80 12.16 5.32
CA HIS A 291 -22.36 11.89 5.33
C HIS A 291 -21.67 12.01 3.97
N VAL A 292 -22.40 12.27 2.88
CA VAL A 292 -21.84 12.28 1.52
C VAL A 292 -22.05 13.62 0.83
N ASN A 293 -21.00 14.11 0.18
CA ASN A 293 -21.06 15.21 -0.79
C ASN A 293 -20.68 14.69 -2.16
N PHE A 294 -21.30 15.22 -3.22
CA PHE A 294 -21.01 14.84 -4.61
C PHE A 294 -20.18 15.91 -5.30
N ARG A 295 -19.19 15.50 -6.11
CA ARG A 295 -18.36 16.40 -6.93
C ARG A 295 -18.07 15.83 -8.30
N ARG A 296 -18.03 16.70 -9.31
CA ARG A 296 -17.60 16.41 -10.68
C ARG A 296 -16.12 16.72 -10.85
N GLY A 297 -15.30 15.70 -11.08
CA GLY A 297 -13.88 15.88 -11.41
C GLY A 297 -13.67 16.41 -12.84
N ALA A 298 -12.60 17.17 -13.05
CA ALA A 298 -12.15 17.53 -14.40
C ALA A 298 -11.73 16.27 -15.18
N ASP A 299 -12.19 16.14 -16.41
CA ASP A 299 -11.82 15.08 -17.35
C ASP A 299 -10.66 15.52 -18.27
N ASP A 300 -10.26 14.68 -19.23
CA ASP A 300 -9.21 15.01 -20.21
C ASP A 300 -7.94 15.66 -19.62
N ILE A 301 -7.37 14.95 -18.64
CA ILE A 301 -6.28 15.44 -17.78
C ILE A 301 -4.87 15.06 -18.26
N GLY A 302 -4.74 14.52 -19.48
CA GLY A 302 -3.46 14.04 -19.99
C GLY A 302 -2.99 12.75 -19.32
N TYR A 303 -1.67 12.53 -19.29
CA TYR A 303 -1.06 11.27 -18.83
C TYR A 303 0.18 11.50 -17.95
N GLY A 304 0.47 12.74 -17.55
CA GLY A 304 1.64 13.06 -16.72
C GLY A 304 2.96 12.81 -17.43
N LEU A 305 2.95 12.92 -18.76
CA LEU A 305 4.14 12.77 -19.60
C LEU A 305 4.91 14.08 -19.65
N ARG A 306 6.05 14.08 -20.37
CA ARG A 306 6.77 15.34 -20.63
C ARG A 306 5.86 16.32 -21.40
N PRO A 307 5.92 17.64 -21.13
CA PRO A 307 5.00 18.62 -21.72
C PRO A 307 4.99 18.64 -23.26
N GLU A 308 6.09 18.27 -23.88
CA GLU A 308 6.24 18.21 -25.33
C GLU A 308 5.50 17.02 -25.98
N HIS A 309 5.13 16.02 -25.19
CA HIS A 309 4.53 14.77 -25.67
C HIS A 309 3.14 15.02 -26.28
N PRO A 310 2.79 14.42 -27.44
CA PRO A 310 1.51 14.68 -28.13
C PRO A 310 0.27 14.49 -27.25
N LYS A 311 0.22 13.41 -26.46
CA LYS A 311 -0.89 13.14 -25.53
C LYS A 311 -1.04 14.18 -24.43
N GLU A 312 0.06 14.83 -24.02
CA GLU A 312 0.03 15.86 -22.99
C GLU A 312 -0.40 17.21 -23.58
N LYS A 313 0.07 17.52 -24.80
CA LYS A 313 -0.38 18.70 -25.57
C LYS A 313 -1.86 18.65 -25.93
N ALA A 314 -2.39 17.46 -26.22
CA ALA A 314 -3.78 17.26 -26.59
C ALA A 314 -4.76 17.41 -25.41
N ALA A 315 -4.28 17.28 -24.18
CA ALA A 315 -5.12 17.30 -22.99
C ALA A 315 -5.61 18.70 -22.62
N LYS A 316 -6.92 18.86 -22.47
CA LYS A 316 -7.53 20.15 -22.10
C LYS A 316 -7.21 20.58 -20.66
N ASN A 317 -7.12 19.63 -19.73
CA ASN A 317 -7.13 19.91 -18.29
C ASN A 317 -5.87 19.44 -17.54
N ALA A 318 -4.77 19.12 -18.24
CA ALA A 318 -3.53 18.63 -17.63
C ALA A 318 -3.02 19.48 -16.44
N LYS A 319 -3.04 20.81 -16.57
CA LYS A 319 -2.58 21.74 -15.52
C LYS A 319 -3.48 21.78 -14.27
N LYS A 320 -4.71 21.28 -14.38
CA LYS A 320 -5.73 21.26 -13.32
C LYS A 320 -6.31 19.86 -13.13
N ALA A 321 -5.49 18.82 -13.32
CA ALA A 321 -5.90 17.41 -13.28
C ALA A 321 -6.61 16.96 -11.98
N GLY A 322 -6.39 17.68 -10.87
CA GLY A 322 -7.04 17.43 -9.59
C GLY A 322 -8.30 18.26 -9.33
N ALA A 323 -8.67 19.19 -10.21
CA ALA A 323 -9.81 20.08 -10.01
C ALA A 323 -11.14 19.31 -10.01
N SER A 324 -12.11 19.84 -9.27
CA SER A 324 -13.48 19.33 -9.24
C SER A 324 -14.43 20.43 -8.78
N GLU A 325 -15.69 20.35 -9.20
CA GLU A 325 -16.77 21.24 -8.77
C GLU A 325 -17.84 20.46 -7.99
N PRO A 326 -18.59 21.08 -7.05
CA PRO A 326 -19.74 20.44 -6.44
C PRO A 326 -20.77 20.01 -7.50
N MET A 327 -21.49 18.91 -7.25
CA MET A 327 -22.64 18.48 -8.06
C MET A 327 -23.73 17.92 -7.14
N SER A 328 -24.97 17.85 -7.62
CA SER A 328 -26.08 17.23 -6.90
C SER A 328 -26.08 15.70 -7.07
N PHE A 329 -26.88 15.01 -6.25
CA PHE A 329 -27.11 13.58 -6.42
C PHE A 329 -27.80 13.27 -7.77
N ASP A 330 -28.76 14.10 -8.20
CA ASP A 330 -29.45 13.90 -9.48
C ASP A 330 -28.51 14.07 -10.68
N GLU A 331 -27.58 15.04 -10.61
CA GLU A 331 -26.51 15.18 -11.60
C GLU A 331 -25.59 13.96 -11.61
N TYR A 332 -25.32 13.37 -10.44
CA TYR A 332 -24.48 12.17 -10.33
C TYR A 332 -25.19 10.95 -10.93
N LYS A 333 -26.48 10.78 -10.61
CA LYS A 333 -27.37 9.78 -11.21
C LYS A 333 -27.38 9.90 -12.73
N ALA A 334 -27.61 11.10 -13.26
CA ALA A 334 -27.60 11.36 -14.70
C ALA A 334 -26.23 11.04 -15.33
N PHE A 335 -25.14 11.31 -14.61
CA PHE A 335 -23.80 10.98 -15.10
C PHE A 335 -23.54 9.47 -15.18
N VAL A 336 -23.92 8.69 -14.16
CA VAL A 336 -23.65 7.25 -14.15
C VAL A 336 -24.64 6.44 -15.00
N ALA A 337 -25.82 7.00 -15.33
CA ALA A 337 -26.81 6.38 -16.22
C ALA A 337 -26.24 5.98 -17.59
N ASP A 338 -25.20 6.68 -18.06
CA ASP A 338 -24.49 6.35 -19.30
C ASP A 338 -23.73 5.02 -19.25
N TYR A 339 -23.54 4.43 -18.06
CA TYR A 339 -22.80 3.17 -17.85
C TYR A 339 -23.78 2.01 -17.64
N THR A 340 -24.59 1.73 -18.67
CA THR A 340 -25.52 0.59 -18.66
C THR A 340 -24.76 -0.76 -18.64
N LEU A 341 -25.51 -1.83 -18.37
CA LEU A 341 -24.98 -3.19 -18.41
C LEU A 341 -24.37 -3.51 -19.79
N GLU A 342 -25.10 -3.23 -20.87
CA GLU A 342 -24.70 -3.55 -22.24
C GLU A 342 -23.42 -2.81 -22.63
N LYS A 343 -23.35 -1.51 -22.35
CA LYS A 343 -22.16 -0.70 -22.64
C LYS A 343 -20.96 -1.16 -21.80
N THR A 344 -21.19 -1.56 -20.55
CA THR A 344 -20.12 -2.06 -19.69
C THR A 344 -19.61 -3.41 -20.15
N VAL A 345 -20.47 -4.31 -20.63
CA VAL A 345 -20.08 -5.55 -21.29
C VAL A 345 -19.20 -5.26 -22.51
N GLU A 346 -19.59 -4.31 -23.36
CA GLU A 346 -18.82 -3.91 -24.55
C GLU A 346 -17.42 -3.38 -24.18
N ILE A 347 -17.34 -2.46 -23.22
CA ILE A 347 -16.07 -1.83 -22.83
C ILE A 347 -15.15 -2.82 -22.10
N SER A 348 -15.70 -3.63 -21.20
CA SER A 348 -14.91 -4.47 -20.31
C SER A 348 -14.62 -5.87 -20.83
N GLY A 349 -15.44 -6.38 -21.75
CA GLY A 349 -15.43 -7.78 -22.18
C GLY A 349 -15.91 -8.76 -21.11
N VAL A 350 -16.42 -8.29 -19.97
CA VAL A 350 -16.95 -9.14 -18.89
C VAL A 350 -18.39 -9.53 -19.22
N PRO A 351 -18.78 -10.81 -19.11
CA PRO A 351 -20.16 -11.24 -19.34
C PRO A 351 -21.18 -10.51 -18.45
N ALA A 352 -22.36 -10.24 -19.01
CA ALA A 352 -23.44 -9.53 -18.33
C ALA A 352 -23.82 -10.17 -16.97
N GLU A 353 -23.96 -11.49 -16.93
CA GLU A 353 -24.28 -12.24 -15.71
C GLU A 353 -23.23 -12.02 -14.60
N THR A 354 -21.95 -11.98 -14.95
CA THR A 354 -20.87 -11.73 -13.99
C THR A 354 -20.92 -10.31 -13.44
N LEU A 355 -21.23 -9.31 -14.29
CA LEU A 355 -21.39 -7.93 -13.87
C LEU A 355 -22.60 -7.74 -12.95
N LEU A 356 -23.73 -8.39 -13.25
CA LEU A 356 -24.93 -8.38 -12.42
C LEU A 356 -24.63 -8.97 -11.03
N LYS A 357 -24.07 -10.19 -10.97
CA LYS A 357 -23.69 -10.82 -9.69
C LYS A 357 -22.73 -9.96 -8.87
N LEU A 358 -21.80 -9.28 -9.53
CA LEU A 358 -20.88 -8.36 -8.85
C LEU A 358 -21.60 -7.14 -8.27
N ALA A 359 -22.50 -6.51 -9.03
CA ALA A 359 -23.25 -5.35 -8.58
C ALA A 359 -24.23 -5.68 -7.45
N GLU A 360 -24.86 -6.86 -7.50
CA GLU A 360 -25.76 -7.38 -6.46
C GLU A 360 -25.08 -7.46 -5.09
N LEU A 361 -23.81 -7.87 -5.02
CA LEU A 361 -23.04 -7.89 -3.75
C LEU A 361 -23.00 -6.51 -3.09
N TYR A 362 -22.82 -5.45 -3.88
CA TYR A 362 -22.82 -4.09 -3.35
C TYR A 362 -24.22 -3.59 -3.04
N ALA A 363 -25.21 -3.90 -3.87
CA ALA A 363 -26.58 -3.42 -3.71
C ALA A 363 -27.33 -4.06 -2.53
N ASP A 364 -27.10 -5.34 -2.20
CA ASP A 364 -27.82 -6.01 -1.11
C ASP A 364 -27.44 -5.41 0.26
N PRO A 365 -28.36 -4.77 0.99
CA PRO A 365 -28.05 -4.13 2.28
C PRO A 365 -27.64 -5.13 3.38
N ASN A 366 -27.93 -6.43 3.20
CA ASN A 366 -27.61 -7.47 4.18
C ASN A 366 -26.23 -8.09 3.98
N VAL A 367 -25.54 -7.77 2.88
CA VAL A 367 -24.21 -8.30 2.58
C VAL A 367 -23.13 -7.32 3.05
N LYS A 368 -22.32 -7.73 4.02
CA LYS A 368 -21.11 -6.99 4.40
C LYS A 368 -20.02 -7.18 3.34
N VAL A 369 -19.65 -6.09 2.65
CA VAL A 369 -18.68 -6.14 1.55
C VAL A 369 -17.35 -5.53 1.97
N VAL A 370 -16.25 -6.25 1.70
CA VAL A 370 -14.90 -5.69 1.75
C VAL A 370 -14.30 -5.67 0.35
N SER A 371 -13.91 -4.49 -0.11
CA SER A 371 -13.22 -4.31 -1.39
C SER A 371 -11.72 -4.19 -1.19
N TYR A 372 -10.95 -5.02 -1.87
CA TYR A 372 -9.50 -4.98 -1.85
C TYR A 372 -8.96 -4.58 -3.22
N TRP A 373 -8.03 -3.62 -3.24
CA TRP A 373 -7.24 -3.30 -4.42
C TRP A 373 -5.77 -3.06 -4.06
N THR A 374 -4.89 -3.16 -5.06
CA THR A 374 -3.45 -2.94 -4.91
C THR A 374 -2.93 -2.18 -6.14
N MET A 375 -2.00 -2.74 -6.92
CA MET A 375 -1.39 -2.02 -8.03
C MET A 375 -2.28 -1.95 -9.27
N GLY A 376 -3.27 -2.83 -9.42
CA GLY A 376 -4.26 -2.73 -10.50
C GLY A 376 -4.92 -1.35 -10.54
N PHE A 377 -5.31 -0.82 -9.38
CA PHE A 377 -5.85 0.53 -9.26
C PHE A 377 -4.79 1.61 -9.12
N ASN A 378 -3.64 1.34 -8.48
CA ASN A 378 -2.71 2.41 -8.17
C ASN A 378 -1.71 2.71 -9.29
N GLN A 379 -1.24 1.69 -10.01
CA GLN A 379 -0.39 1.80 -11.20
C GLN A 379 -1.25 1.91 -12.46
N HIS A 380 -2.09 2.94 -12.44
CA HIS A 380 -3.15 3.16 -13.41
C HIS A 380 -3.15 4.63 -13.79
N THR A 381 -3.30 4.96 -15.07
CA THR A 381 -3.20 6.36 -15.54
C THR A 381 -4.38 7.21 -15.09
N ARG A 382 -5.43 6.60 -14.54
CA ARG A 382 -6.52 7.22 -13.79
C ARG A 382 -6.64 6.65 -12.38
N GLY A 383 -5.52 6.30 -11.76
CA GLY A 383 -5.50 5.54 -10.50
C GLY A 383 -6.19 6.25 -9.33
N THR A 384 -6.05 7.57 -9.24
CA THR A 384 -6.79 8.38 -8.27
C THR A 384 -8.30 8.30 -8.50
N TRP A 385 -8.76 8.29 -9.76
CA TRP A 385 -10.19 8.21 -10.08
C TRP A 385 -10.76 6.86 -9.72
N VAL A 386 -10.08 5.75 -10.08
CA VAL A 386 -10.60 4.41 -9.78
C VAL A 386 -10.64 4.15 -8.25
N ASN A 387 -9.70 4.72 -7.48
CA ASN A 387 -9.81 4.74 -6.02
C ASN A 387 -11.07 5.50 -5.56
N ASN A 388 -11.35 6.69 -6.11
CA ASN A 388 -12.56 7.46 -5.80
C ASN A 388 -13.85 6.69 -6.16
N LEU A 389 -13.89 6.06 -7.34
CA LEU A 389 -15.04 5.27 -7.77
C LEU A 389 -15.28 4.04 -6.87
N ALA A 390 -14.22 3.40 -6.40
CA ALA A 390 -14.33 2.31 -5.43
C ALA A 390 -14.91 2.80 -4.09
N TYR A 391 -14.56 4.01 -3.64
CA TYR A 391 -15.22 4.61 -2.49
C TYR A 391 -16.68 4.94 -2.77
N ASN A 392 -17.03 5.43 -3.96
CA ASN A 392 -18.41 5.81 -4.30
C ASN A 392 -19.39 4.65 -4.08
N VAL A 393 -19.08 3.43 -4.53
CA VAL A 393 -19.98 2.28 -4.38
C VAL A 393 -20.19 1.88 -2.91
N HIS A 394 -19.19 2.09 -2.04
CA HIS A 394 -19.33 1.91 -0.59
C HIS A 394 -20.08 3.06 0.08
N LEU A 395 -19.86 4.30 -0.36
CA LEU A 395 -20.52 5.50 0.19
C LEU A 395 -22.01 5.55 -0.18
N LEU A 396 -22.38 5.11 -1.40
CA LEU A 396 -23.78 5.01 -1.82
C LEU A 396 -24.58 4.02 -0.97
N THR A 397 -23.91 3.03 -0.39
CA THR A 397 -24.55 1.90 0.33
C THR A 397 -24.30 1.94 1.84
N GLY A 398 -23.62 2.98 2.36
CA GLY A 398 -23.28 3.08 3.79
C GLY A 398 -22.39 1.93 4.31
N LYS A 399 -21.70 1.23 3.40
CA LYS A 399 -20.87 0.04 3.65
C LYS A 399 -19.43 0.44 3.98
N ILE A 400 -19.22 1.16 5.08
CA ILE A 400 -17.92 1.70 5.47
C ILE A 400 -17.80 1.82 6.99
N SER A 401 -16.58 1.66 7.53
CA SER A 401 -16.27 1.85 8.95
C SER A 401 -17.11 1.00 9.90
N LYS A 402 -17.51 -0.20 9.47
CA LYS A 402 -18.22 -1.20 10.26
C LYS A 402 -17.48 -2.55 10.12
N PRO A 403 -17.45 -3.41 11.14
CA PRO A 403 -16.76 -4.71 11.05
C PRO A 403 -17.25 -5.53 9.86
N GLY A 404 -16.32 -5.92 8.99
CA GLY A 404 -16.56 -6.68 7.76
C GLY A 404 -17.06 -5.85 6.58
N CYS A 405 -17.09 -4.52 6.71
CA CYS A 405 -17.74 -3.64 5.75
C CYS A 405 -16.89 -2.41 5.45
N GLY A 406 -16.20 -2.40 4.30
CA GLY A 406 -15.42 -1.24 3.91
C GLY A 406 -14.51 -1.40 2.70
N PRO A 407 -14.14 -0.27 2.08
CA PRO A 407 -13.13 -0.23 1.04
C PRO A 407 -11.72 -0.23 1.66
N PHE A 408 -10.86 -1.18 1.29
CA PHE A 408 -9.56 -1.40 1.89
C PHE A 408 -8.42 -1.39 0.85
N SER A 409 -7.70 -0.27 0.78
CA SER A 409 -6.50 -0.15 -0.06
C SER A 409 -5.33 -0.95 0.52
N LEU A 410 -4.88 -2.00 -0.15
CA LEU A 410 -3.75 -2.81 0.30
C LEU A 410 -2.41 -2.12 -0.02
N THR A 411 -1.58 -1.98 1.00
CA THR A 411 -0.24 -1.41 0.86
C THR A 411 0.79 -2.50 0.53
N GLY A 412 1.68 -2.24 -0.43
CA GLY A 412 2.66 -3.22 -0.92
C GLY A 412 3.91 -3.36 -0.03
N GLN A 413 4.53 -2.25 0.36
CA GLN A 413 5.79 -2.21 1.10
C GLN A 413 5.57 -2.24 2.62
N PRO A 414 6.55 -2.70 3.43
CA PRO A 414 6.34 -2.97 4.84
C PRO A 414 6.19 -1.69 5.69
N SER A 415 6.62 -0.54 5.15
CA SER A 415 6.46 0.76 5.80
C SER A 415 6.22 1.89 4.79
N ALA A 416 5.50 1.59 3.70
CA ALA A 416 5.00 2.67 2.84
C ALA A 416 4.00 3.56 3.60
N CYS A 417 3.18 2.98 4.49
CA CYS A 417 2.38 3.72 5.49
C CYS A 417 3.29 4.48 6.47
N GLY A 418 3.79 3.76 7.48
CA GLY A 418 4.58 4.26 8.62
C GLY A 418 5.72 5.20 8.27
N THR A 419 6.42 4.97 7.17
CA THR A 419 7.55 5.80 6.78
C THR A 419 7.21 6.73 5.62
N ALA A 420 6.84 6.21 4.45
CA ALA A 420 6.75 7.10 3.28
C ALA A 420 5.59 8.10 3.39
N ARG A 421 4.41 7.62 3.81
CA ARG A 421 3.17 8.40 3.87
C ARG A 421 3.07 9.20 5.17
N GLU A 422 3.13 8.54 6.32
CA GLU A 422 2.93 9.19 7.62
C GLU A 422 4.00 10.25 7.92
N VAL A 423 5.28 9.94 7.67
CA VAL A 423 6.38 10.92 7.79
C VAL A 423 6.36 11.93 6.64
N GLY A 424 5.78 11.59 5.50
CA GLY A 424 5.68 12.47 4.34
C GLY A 424 7.00 12.63 3.60
N THR A 425 7.68 11.52 3.25
CA THR A 425 8.95 11.52 2.50
C THR A 425 8.77 11.78 0.99
N PHE A 426 7.77 12.59 0.63
CA PHE A 426 7.42 12.96 -0.73
C PHE A 426 7.72 14.43 -1.04
N ALA A 427 7.81 14.74 -2.34
CA ALA A 427 8.23 16.04 -2.82
C ALA A 427 7.26 17.17 -2.43
N HIS A 428 6.00 16.84 -2.20
CA HIS A 428 4.92 17.78 -1.88
C HIS A 428 4.50 17.76 -0.40
N ARG A 429 5.10 16.88 0.42
CA ARG A 429 4.61 16.56 1.77
C ARG A 429 5.46 17.16 2.89
N LEU A 430 4.81 17.22 4.05
CA LEU A 430 5.35 17.29 5.40
C LEU A 430 4.69 16.15 6.22
N PRO A 431 5.17 15.84 7.46
CA PRO A 431 4.59 14.78 8.28
C PRO A 431 3.08 14.97 8.55
N ALA A 432 2.36 13.86 8.75
CA ALA A 432 0.94 13.82 9.13
C ALA A 432 0.00 14.60 8.18
N ASP A 433 -0.03 14.18 6.91
CA ASP A 433 -0.85 14.74 5.81
C ASP A 433 -0.66 16.22 5.50
N LEU A 434 0.33 16.84 6.15
CA LEU A 434 0.74 18.19 5.84
C LEU A 434 1.43 18.25 4.47
N VAL A 435 1.41 19.45 3.87
CA VAL A 435 1.88 19.69 2.51
C VAL A 435 2.67 20.98 2.48
N VAL A 436 3.71 21.01 1.66
CA VAL A 436 4.61 22.17 1.58
C VAL A 436 3.92 23.39 0.98
N MET A 437 2.87 23.21 0.19
CA MET A 437 2.16 24.29 -0.49
C MET A 437 1.40 25.22 0.47
N LYS A 438 0.98 24.72 1.65
CA LYS A 438 0.19 25.50 2.64
C LYS A 438 1.10 26.20 3.64
N LYS A 439 0.99 27.53 3.78
CA LYS A 439 1.82 28.34 4.70
C LYS A 439 1.75 27.83 6.15
N ALA A 440 0.54 27.67 6.68
CA ALA A 440 0.31 27.18 8.04
C ALA A 440 0.94 25.79 8.31
N HIS A 441 1.02 24.94 7.29
CA HIS A 441 1.65 23.61 7.42
C HIS A 441 3.17 23.74 7.57
N ARG A 442 3.79 24.64 6.80
CA ARG A 442 5.23 24.95 6.91
C ARG A 442 5.55 25.61 8.24
N GLU A 443 4.78 26.60 8.66
CA GLU A 443 4.96 27.28 9.97
C GLU A 443 4.89 26.28 11.13
N LYS A 444 3.95 25.33 11.10
CA LYS A 444 3.87 24.24 12.10
C LYS A 444 5.16 23.39 12.12
N ALA A 445 5.67 23.00 10.95
CA ALA A 445 6.89 22.21 10.85
C ALA A 445 8.13 23.00 11.28
N GLU A 446 8.27 24.26 10.86
CA GLU A 446 9.36 25.17 11.21
C GLU A 446 9.41 25.41 12.72
N LYS A 447 8.26 25.70 13.35
CA LYS A 447 8.16 25.82 14.82
C LYS A 447 8.59 24.54 15.53
N THR A 448 8.10 23.39 15.06
CA THR A 448 8.43 22.08 15.66
C THR A 448 9.91 21.75 15.53
N TRP A 449 10.53 22.10 14.40
CA TRP A 449 11.93 21.83 14.10
C TRP A 449 12.88 22.96 14.54
N LYS A 450 12.36 24.02 15.16
CA LYS A 450 13.10 25.21 15.61
C LYS A 450 13.89 25.87 14.47
N LEU A 451 13.23 26.03 13.32
CA LEU A 451 13.79 26.70 12.15
C LEU A 451 13.39 28.18 12.11
N PRO A 452 14.18 29.05 11.45
CA PRO A 452 13.73 30.38 11.07
C PRO A 452 12.43 30.33 10.26
N GLU A 453 11.55 31.31 10.46
CA GLU A 453 10.29 31.42 9.70
C GLU A 453 10.58 31.50 8.20
N GLY A 454 9.82 30.73 7.40
CA GLY A 454 9.93 30.71 5.95
C GLY A 454 11.10 29.89 5.40
N SER A 455 11.77 29.10 6.24
CA SER A 455 12.88 28.22 5.81
C SER A 455 12.43 27.15 4.81
N ILE A 456 11.27 26.51 5.03
CA ILE A 456 10.82 25.40 4.20
C ILE A 456 10.26 25.94 2.87
N PRO A 457 10.74 25.47 1.70
CA PRO A 457 10.24 25.96 0.43
C PRO A 457 8.75 25.63 0.20
N PRO A 458 7.95 26.55 -0.38
CA PRO A 458 6.53 26.33 -0.65
C PRO A 458 6.27 25.43 -1.87
N LYS A 459 7.24 25.34 -2.78
CA LYS A 459 7.09 24.64 -4.06
C LYS A 459 7.43 23.15 -3.89
N PRO A 460 6.57 22.22 -4.35
CA PRO A 460 6.96 20.82 -4.48
C PRO A 460 8.26 20.65 -5.27
N GLY A 461 9.07 19.67 -4.87
CA GLY A 461 10.35 19.34 -5.51
C GLY A 461 10.24 18.64 -6.85
#